data_AF-A0A838WXA5-F1
#
_entry.id   AF-A0A838WXA5-F1
#
_cell.length_a   1.000
_cell.length_b   1.000
_cell.length_c   1.000
_cell.angle_alpha   90.00
_cell.angle_beta   90.00
_cell.angle_gamma   90.00
#
_symmetry.space_group_name_H-M   'P 1'
#
loop_
_entity.id
_entity.type
_entity.pdbx_description
1 polymer ?
#
loop_
_entity_poly.entity_id
_entity_poly.type
_entity_poly.pdbx_seq_one_letter_code
_entity_poly.pdbx_strand_id
1 'polypeptide(L)'
;MPTASTSPASHLIELLPRLISSGEIAAPCAVVDTRAFDHNAARMRERAAGLPIRVASKSLRSVAALRRALNHEGYRGILAYTLPEAINLVREGFTDIVVAYPSVHTAA
;
A
#
# COMPACT_ATOMS: atom_id res chain seq x y z
N MET A 1 -13.99 12.85 -10.97
CA MET A 1 -14.26 13.32 -9.59
C MET A 1 -13.35 12.56 -8.62
N PRO A 2 -12.70 13.21 -7.63
CA PRO A 2 -12.01 12.48 -6.58
C PRO A 2 -13.08 11.78 -5.72
N THR A 3 -13.07 10.45 -5.73
CA THR A 3 -13.97 9.60 -4.93
C THR A 3 -13.37 9.26 -3.57
N ALA A 4 -12.21 9.82 -3.23
CA ALA A 4 -11.54 9.55 -1.97
C ALA A 4 -12.25 10.31 -0.84
N SER A 5 -13.00 9.58 -0.03
CA SER A 5 -13.50 10.08 1.26
C SER A 5 -12.32 10.33 2.19
N THR A 6 -12.30 11.49 2.84
CA THR A 6 -11.38 11.80 3.93
C THR A 6 -11.96 11.47 5.30
N SER A 7 -13.25 11.14 5.37
CA SER A 7 -13.91 10.67 6.58
C SER A 7 -13.57 9.20 6.83
N PRO A 8 -13.12 8.81 8.04
CA PRO A 8 -12.91 7.42 8.40
C PRO A 8 -14.21 6.61 8.30
N ALA A 9 -14.10 5.33 7.95
CA ALA A 9 -15.28 4.46 7.86
C ALA A 9 -15.95 4.27 9.23
N SER A 10 -17.27 4.38 9.29
CA SER A 10 -18.04 4.34 10.54
C SER A 10 -17.75 3.09 11.38
N HIS A 11 -17.58 1.94 10.74
CA HIS A 11 -17.25 0.70 11.44
C HIS A 11 -15.89 0.75 12.18
N LEU A 12 -14.89 1.48 11.66
CA LEU A 12 -13.62 1.66 12.34
C LEU A 12 -13.75 2.63 13.52
N ILE A 13 -14.56 3.68 13.37
CA ILE A 13 -14.86 4.64 14.45
C ILE A 13 -15.52 3.92 15.63
N GLU A 14 -16.42 2.98 15.36
CA GLU A 14 -17.13 2.21 16.37
C GLU A 14 -16.27 1.10 17.01
N LEU A 15 -15.43 0.43 16.21
CA LEU A 15 -14.65 -0.74 16.64
C LEU A 15 -13.36 -0.37 17.40
N LEU A 16 -12.58 0.59 16.88
CA LEU A 16 -11.22 0.85 17.39
C LEU A 16 -11.19 1.26 18.87
N PRO A 17 -12.08 2.13 19.38
CA PRO A 17 -12.10 2.46 20.80
C PRO A 17 -12.28 1.22 21.68
N ARG A 18 -13.11 0.25 21.26
CA ARG A 18 -13.36 -0.98 22.02
C ARG A 18 -12.12 -1.88 22.08
N LEU A 19 -11.42 -2.04 20.95
CA LEU A 19 -10.18 -2.83 20.88
C LEU A 19 -9.03 -2.18 21.66
N ILE A 20 -8.98 -0.84 21.67
CA ILE A 20 -7.99 -0.10 22.45
C ILE A 20 -8.30 -0.21 23.95
N SER A 21 -9.56 0.01 24.36
CA SER A 21 -9.95 -0.04 25.77
C SER A 21 -9.87 -1.45 26.39
N SER A 22 -10.07 -2.50 25.59
CA SER A 22 -9.91 -3.89 26.03
C SER A 22 -8.44 -4.34 26.09
N GLY A 23 -7.51 -3.60 25.48
CA GLY A 23 -6.09 -3.94 25.39
C GLY A 23 -5.73 -4.91 24.26
N GLU A 24 -6.66 -5.25 23.38
CA GLU A 24 -6.40 -6.07 22.18
C GLU A 24 -5.48 -5.34 21.19
N ILE A 25 -5.56 -4.01 21.13
CA ILE A 25 -4.68 -3.16 20.31
C ILE A 25 -4.07 -2.05 21.17
N ALA A 26 -2.76 -1.92 21.12
CA ALA A 26 -2.06 -0.80 21.75
C ALA A 26 -2.21 0.49 20.93
N ALA A 27 -2.46 1.61 21.62
CA ALA A 27 -2.45 2.94 21.03
C ALA A 27 -1.10 3.67 21.31
N PRO A 28 -0.64 4.57 20.43
CA PRO A 28 -1.24 4.92 19.13
C PRO A 28 -1.03 3.82 18.08
N CYS A 29 -2.04 3.60 17.25
CA CYS A 29 -1.98 2.68 16.12
C CYS A 29 -2.40 3.34 14.82
N ALA A 30 -1.92 2.80 13.70
CA ALA A 30 -2.39 3.14 12.37
C ALA A 30 -3.22 1.98 11.81
N VAL A 31 -4.30 2.30 11.11
CA VAL A 31 -5.26 1.32 10.60
C VAL A 31 -5.49 1.56 9.12
N VAL A 32 -5.56 0.47 8.35
CA VAL A 32 -5.94 0.50 6.94
C VAL A 32 -7.27 -0.22 6.80
N ASP A 33 -8.28 0.49 6.32
CA ASP A 33 -9.55 -0.12 5.90
C ASP A 33 -9.32 -0.93 4.62
N THR A 34 -9.39 -2.25 4.73
CA THR A 34 -9.16 -3.15 3.60
C THR A 34 -10.28 -3.12 2.56
N ARG A 35 -11.52 -2.79 2.96
CA ARG A 35 -12.65 -2.64 2.01
C ARG A 35 -12.46 -1.38 1.17
N ALA A 36 -12.09 -0.27 1.81
CA ALA A 36 -11.76 0.96 1.10
C ALA A 36 -10.52 0.79 0.21
N PHE A 37 -9.51 0.04 0.69
CA PHE A 37 -8.32 -0.31 -0.09
C PHE A 37 -8.69 -1.01 -1.39
N ASP A 38 -9.49 -2.07 -1.33
CA ASP A 38 -9.88 -2.86 -2.51
C ASP A 38 -10.76 -2.07 -3.46
N HIS A 39 -11.70 -1.27 -2.93
CA HIS A 39 -12.49 -0.35 -3.74
C HIS A 39 -11.58 0.61 -4.52
N ASN A 40 -10.62 1.24 -3.84
CA ASN A 40 -9.69 2.17 -4.48
C ASN A 40 -8.83 1.47 -5.55
N ALA A 41 -8.39 0.24 -5.31
CA ALA A 41 -7.62 -0.53 -6.29
C ALA A 41 -8.44 -0.80 -7.56
N ALA A 42 -9.70 -1.22 -7.42
CA ALA A 42 -10.60 -1.42 -8.56
C ALA A 42 -10.84 -0.13 -9.35
N ARG A 43 -11.06 1.00 -8.66
CA ARG A 43 -11.25 2.32 -9.30
C ARG A 43 -10.00 2.80 -10.04
N MET A 44 -8.81 2.50 -9.53
CA MET A 44 -7.55 2.83 -10.20
C MET A 44 -7.38 2.01 -11.49
N ARG A 45 -7.75 0.72 -11.50
CA ARG A 45 -7.75 -0.11 -12.70
C ARG A 45 -8.62 0.46 -13.82
N GLU A 46 -9.85 0.89 -13.49
CA GLU A 46 -10.73 1.55 -14.47
C GLU A 46 -10.08 2.79 -15.10
N ARG A 47 -9.37 3.58 -14.29
CA ARG A 47 -8.69 4.80 -14.75
C ARG A 47 -7.44 4.53 -15.58
N ALA A 48 -6.79 3.38 -15.37
CA ALA A 48 -5.59 3.01 -16.11
C ALA A 48 -5.87 2.66 -17.59
N ALA A 49 -7.14 2.53 -17.98
CA ALA A 49 -7.56 2.36 -19.39
C ALA A 49 -6.80 1.23 -20.12
N GLY A 50 -6.57 0.11 -19.43
CA GLY A 50 -5.87 -1.06 -19.96
C GLY A 50 -4.35 -1.06 -19.78
N LEU A 51 -3.75 0.04 -19.30
CA LEU A 51 -2.33 0.06 -18.95
C LEU A 51 -2.07 -0.62 -17.60
N PRO A 52 -0.97 -1.39 -17.46
CA PRO A 52 -0.62 -1.99 -16.18
C PRO A 52 -0.24 -0.92 -15.14
N ILE A 53 -0.69 -1.11 -13.91
CA ILE A 53 -0.40 -0.21 -12.78
C ILE A 53 0.78 -0.74 -11.99
N ARG A 54 1.82 0.08 -11.86
CA ARG A 54 2.98 -0.20 -11.01
C ARG A 54 2.80 0.48 -9.65
N VAL A 55 2.78 -0.29 -8.57
CA VAL A 55 2.44 0.24 -7.24
C VAL A 55 3.61 1.07 -6.71
N ALA A 56 3.38 2.34 -6.39
CA ALA A 56 4.39 3.19 -5.78
C ALA A 56 4.56 2.84 -4.29
N SER A 57 5.71 2.26 -3.92
CA SER A 57 5.95 1.77 -2.56
C SER A 57 6.08 2.90 -1.52
N LYS A 58 6.53 4.09 -1.95
CA LYS A 58 6.75 5.27 -1.09
C LYS A 58 5.57 5.60 -0.17
N SER A 59 4.35 5.38 -0.65
CA SER A 59 3.11 5.78 0.04
C SER A 59 2.53 4.65 0.89
N LEU A 60 2.85 3.40 0.59
CA LEU A 60 2.34 2.24 1.35
C LEU A 60 3.30 1.81 2.44
N ARG A 61 4.60 1.70 2.13
CA ARG A 61 5.68 1.23 3.03
C ARG A 61 5.28 0.03 3.92
N SER A 62 4.46 -0.87 3.37
CA SER A 62 3.94 -2.05 4.04
C SER A 62 3.95 -3.21 3.04
N VAL A 63 4.70 -4.26 3.37
CA VAL A 63 4.81 -5.48 2.54
C VAL A 63 3.43 -6.10 2.34
N ALA A 64 2.64 -6.21 3.40
CA ALA A 64 1.28 -6.76 3.32
C ALA A 64 0.38 -5.93 2.39
N ALA A 65 0.44 -4.60 2.47
CA ALA A 65 -0.32 -3.73 1.58
C ALA A 65 0.15 -3.84 0.12
N LEU A 66 1.46 -3.96 -0.13
CA LEU A 66 2.02 -4.17 -1.46
C LEU A 66 1.57 -5.51 -2.06
N ARG A 67 1.64 -6.60 -1.29
CA ARG A 67 1.11 -7.91 -1.72
C ARG A 67 -0.38 -7.82 -2.03
N ARG A 68 -1.16 -7.16 -1.17
CA ARG A 68 -2.60 -6.96 -1.41
C ARG A 68 -2.85 -6.21 -2.72
N ALA A 69 -2.15 -5.09 -2.96
CA ALA A 69 -2.28 -4.33 -4.21
C ALA A 69 -1.95 -5.18 -5.43
N LEU A 70 -0.86 -5.96 -5.39
CA LEU A 70 -0.45 -6.82 -6.51
C LEU A 70 -1.36 -8.03 -6.74
N ASN A 71 -2.22 -8.38 -5.79
CA ASN A 71 -3.26 -9.40 -5.98
C ASN A 71 -4.48 -8.87 -6.75
N HIS A 72 -4.58 -7.55 -6.99
CA HIS A 72 -5.63 -6.97 -7.81
C HIS A 72 -5.29 -7.06 -9.30
N GLU A 73 -6.31 -7.31 -10.13
CA GLU A 73 -6.16 -7.36 -11.57
C GLU A 73 -5.64 -6.02 -12.13
N GLY A 74 -4.74 -6.08 -13.11
CA GLY A 74 -4.15 -4.90 -13.75
C GLY A 74 -2.98 -4.28 -12.98
N TYR A 75 -2.66 -4.76 -11.78
CA TYR A 75 -1.47 -4.36 -11.04
C TYR A 75 -0.28 -5.27 -11.39
N ARG A 76 0.87 -4.66 -11.69
CA ARG A 76 2.09 -5.37 -12.05
C ARG A 76 3.31 -4.56 -11.64
N GLY A 77 4.10 -5.14 -10.74
CA GLY A 77 5.38 -4.60 -10.29
C GLY A 77 5.29 -3.43 -9.29
N ILE A 78 6.43 -3.10 -8.69
CA ILE A 78 6.55 -2.09 -7.63
C ILE A 78 7.51 -0.99 -8.04
N LEU A 79 7.00 0.24 -8.12
CA LEU A 79 7.79 1.44 -8.31
C LEU A 79 8.39 1.86 -6.96
N ALA A 80 9.62 1.41 -6.70
CA ALA A 80 10.33 1.59 -5.43
C ALA A 80 10.89 3.00 -5.28
N TYR A 81 10.85 3.55 -4.06
CA TYR A 81 11.29 4.92 -3.78
C TYR A 81 12.82 5.06 -3.71
N THR A 82 13.49 4.17 -2.99
CA THR A 82 14.95 4.19 -2.79
C THR A 82 15.57 2.82 -3.09
N LEU A 83 16.87 2.78 -3.35
CA LEU A 83 17.59 1.52 -3.57
C LEU A 83 17.56 0.61 -2.34
N PRO A 84 17.81 1.08 -1.08
CA PRO A 84 17.70 0.21 0.09
C PRO A 84 16.31 -0.39 0.28
N GLU A 85 15.26 0.39 -0.01
CA GLU A 85 13.88 -0.12 0.04
C GLU A 85 13.65 -1.20 -1.02
N ALA A 86 14.12 -0.99 -2.26
CA ALA A 86 14.03 -1.97 -3.32
C ALA A 86 14.74 -3.29 -2.95
N ILE A 87 15.95 -3.21 -2.37
CA ILE A 87 16.69 -4.39 -1.89
C ILE A 87 15.89 -5.13 -0.81
N ASN A 88 15.28 -4.41 0.13
CA ASN A 88 14.44 -5.02 1.14
C ASN A 88 13.23 -5.73 0.53
N LEU A 89 12.56 -5.10 -0.44
CA LEU A 89 11.44 -5.70 -1.16
C LEU A 89 11.86 -6.96 -1.96
N VAL A 90 13.06 -6.99 -2.54
CA VAL A 90 13.60 -8.23 -3.14
C VAL A 90 13.77 -9.33 -2.10
N ARG A 91 14.26 -9.01 -0.89
CA ARG A 91 14.38 -9.99 0.21
C ARG A 91 13.03 -10.52 0.69
N GLU A 92 11.99 -9.70 0.61
CA GLU A 92 10.60 -10.12 0.81
C GLU A 92 10.04 -10.95 -0.35
N GLY A 93 10.81 -11.21 -1.41
CA GLY A 93 10.43 -12.08 -2.52
C GLY A 93 9.67 -11.38 -3.66
N PHE A 94 9.63 -10.04 -3.69
CA PHE A 94 9.13 -9.33 -4.87
C PHE A 94 10.20 -9.34 -5.99
N THR A 95 9.79 -9.61 -7.22
CA THR A 95 10.72 -9.84 -8.35
C THR A 95 10.63 -8.81 -9.47
N ASP A 96 9.54 -8.04 -9.53
CA ASP A 96 9.33 -6.99 -10.53
C ASP A 96 9.38 -5.61 -9.87
N ILE A 97 10.57 -5.01 -9.82
CA ILE A 97 10.85 -3.74 -9.12
C ILE A 97 11.63 -2.78 -10.02
N VAL A 98 11.24 -1.51 -10.02
CA VAL A 98 11.94 -0.40 -10.69
C VAL A 98 12.17 0.64 -9.63
N VAL A 99 13.42 1.07 -9.45
CA VAL A 99 13.76 2.20 -8.59
C VAL A 99 13.42 3.47 -9.36
N ALA A 100 12.45 4.23 -8.86
CA ALA A 100 11.82 5.33 -9.58
C ALA A 100 12.69 6.60 -9.66
N TYR A 101 13.71 6.68 -8.81
CA TYR A 101 14.54 7.84 -8.64
C TYR A 101 16.03 7.46 -8.80
N PRO A 102 16.87 8.37 -9.33
CA PRO A 102 18.31 8.17 -9.36
C PRO A 102 18.85 7.82 -7.97
N SER A 103 19.80 6.90 -7.93
CA SER A 103 20.45 6.48 -6.71
C SER A 103 21.93 6.82 -6.74
N VAL A 104 22.43 7.40 -5.66
CA VAL A 104 23.87 7.61 -5.40
C VAL A 104 24.42 6.62 -4.36
N HIS A 105 23.60 5.65 -3.92
CA HIS A 105 24.05 4.61 -3.00
C HIS A 105 25.19 3.81 -3.63
N THR A 106 26.30 3.70 -2.92
CA THR A 106 27.44 2.86 -3.30
C THR A 106 27.30 1.47 -2.67
N ALA A 107 28.08 0.50 -3.16
CA ALA A 107 28.32 -0.71 -2.40
C ALA A 107 28.99 -0.36 -1.06
N ALA A 108 28.66 -1.12 -0.01
CA ALA A 108 29.36 -1.07 1.27
C ALA A 108 30.70 -1.81 1.16
#